data_AF-A0A6I7PP76-F1
#
_entry.id   AF-A0A6I7PP76-F1
#
_cell.length_a   1.000
_cell.length_b   1.000
_cell.length_c   1.000
_cell.angle_alpha   90.00
_cell.angle_beta   90.00
_cell.angle_gamma   90.00
#
_symmetry.space_group_name_H-M   'P 1'
#
loop_
_entity.id
_entity.type
_entity.pdbx_description
1 polymer ?
#
loop_
_entity_poly.entity_id
_entity_poly.type
_entity_poly.pdbx_seq_one_letter_code
_entity_poly.pdbx_strand_id
1 'polypeptide(L)'
;MSYTVRRFEDTPNPNAVKCVLDRAVVAPGAGSRSFRNAQDAASDPLAAALFATPGVTNILMCDNWISVGKSPDAPWARVKAGVTKALAKA
;
A
#
# COMPACT_ATOMS: atom_id res chain seq x y z
N MET A 1 13.04 8.52 -0.06
CA MET A 1 13.67 7.64 0.95
C MET A 1 12.98 6.29 0.78
N SER A 2 13.62 5.30 0.16
CA SER A 2 12.93 4.09 -0.35
C SER A 2 12.52 3.09 0.74
N TYR A 3 11.38 2.43 0.57
CA TYR A 3 10.93 1.35 1.45
C TYR A 3 11.16 -0.02 0.81
N THR A 4 11.53 -1.01 1.63
CA THR A 4 11.70 -2.40 1.18
C THR A 4 10.56 -3.26 1.73
N VAL A 5 9.88 -3.98 0.85
CA VAL A 5 8.85 -4.94 1.27
C VAL A 5 9.52 -6.18 1.85
N ARG A 6 9.22 -6.50 3.12
CA ARG A 6 9.73 -7.68 3.82
C ARG A 6 8.91 -8.93 3.50
N ARG A 7 7.59 -8.79 3.49
CA ARG A 7 6.64 -9.87 3.16
C ARG A 7 5.25 -9.30 2.90
N PHE A 8 4.43 -10.10 2.24
CA PHE A 8 2.99 -9.91 2.18
C PHE A 8 2.33 -10.96 3.07
N GLU A 9 1.41 -10.52 3.92
CA GLU A 9 0.56 -11.36 4.76
C GLU A 9 -0.86 -11.34 4.19
N ASP A 10 -1.49 -12.51 4.11
CA ASP A 10 -2.88 -12.61 3.72
C ASP A 10 -3.78 -12.08 4.84
N THR A 11 -4.97 -11.61 4.45
CA THR A 11 -6.00 -11.18 5.38
C THR A 11 -7.24 -12.05 5.16
N PRO A 12 -8.22 -12.06 6.10
CA PRO A 12 -9.50 -12.72 5.86
C PRO A 12 -10.25 -12.18 4.63
N ASN A 13 -9.92 -10.98 4.17
CA ASN A 13 -10.46 -10.41 2.93
C ASN A 13 -9.57 -10.85 1.74
N PRO A 14 -10.09 -11.66 0.78
CA PRO A 14 -9.30 -12.13 -0.37
C PRO A 14 -8.85 -11.00 -1.31
N ASN A 15 -9.47 -9.83 -1.19
CA ASN A 15 -9.15 -8.62 -1.96
C ASN A 15 -8.25 -7.66 -1.18
N ALA A 16 -7.68 -8.06 -0.04
CA ALA A 16 -6.71 -7.26 0.70
C ALA A 16 -5.52 -8.10 1.19
N VAL A 17 -4.32 -7.52 1.10
CA VAL A 17 -3.11 -8.05 1.73
C VAL A 17 -2.47 -7.00 2.61
N LYS A 18 -1.78 -7.46 3.65
CA LYS A 18 -0.93 -6.61 4.48
C LYS A 18 0.51 -6.69 3.98
N CYS A 19 1.03 -5.57 3.50
CA CYS A 19 2.40 -5.39 3.06
C CYS A 19 3.25 -4.91 4.24
N VAL A 20 4.18 -5.74 4.73
CA VAL A 20 5.07 -5.39 5.85
C VAL A 20 6.37 -4.81 5.30
N LEU A 21 6.79 -3.67 5.81
CA LEU A 21 7.95 -2.92 5.37
C LEU A 21 9.13 -3.08 6.33
N ASP A 22 10.30 -2.65 5.89
CA ASP A 22 11.54 -2.61 6.67
C ASP A 22 11.58 -1.53 7.76
N ARG A 23 10.71 -0.52 7.65
CA ARG A 23 10.62 0.60 8.60
C ARG A 23 9.22 1.21 8.64
N ALA A 24 9.02 2.09 9.61
CA ALA A 24 7.77 2.82 9.78
C ALA A 24 7.45 3.68 8.55
N VAL A 25 6.24 3.51 8.00
CA VAL A 25 5.66 4.32 6.94
C VAL A 25 4.86 5.50 7.49
N VAL A 26 4.46 5.46 8.77
CA VAL A 26 3.85 6.60 9.45
C VAL A 26 4.75 7.04 10.61
N ALA A 27 4.82 8.36 10.85
CA ALA A 27 5.58 8.89 11.97
C ALA A 27 5.01 8.37 13.30
N PRO A 28 5.87 8.04 14.29
CA PRO A 28 5.41 7.64 15.62
C PRO A 28 4.43 8.67 16.21
N GLY A 29 3.26 8.21 16.64
CA GLY A 29 2.22 9.06 17.22
C GLY A 29 1.32 9.81 16.23
N ALA A 30 1.57 9.74 14.92
CA ALA A 30 0.77 10.47 13.91
C ALA A 30 -0.53 9.76 13.46
N GLY A 31 -0.88 8.62 14.07
CA GLY A 31 -2.07 7.83 13.71
C GLY A 31 -1.89 7.03 12.41
N SER A 32 -2.97 6.43 11.89
CA SER A 32 -2.96 5.75 10.59
C SER A 32 -3.45 6.67 9.47
N ARG A 33 -2.95 6.45 8.25
CA ARG A 33 -3.41 7.15 7.04
C ARG A 33 -4.25 6.20 6.20
N SER A 34 -5.46 6.59 5.84
CA SER A 34 -6.39 5.74 5.09
C SER A 34 -6.93 6.48 3.87
N PHE A 35 -6.94 5.79 2.74
CA PHE A 35 -7.32 6.35 1.45
C PHE A 35 -8.23 5.36 0.73
N ARG A 36 -9.42 5.83 0.31
CA ARG A 36 -10.43 4.97 -0.31
C ARG A 36 -10.40 4.99 -1.83
N ASN A 37 -9.66 5.93 -2.42
CA ASN A 37 -9.49 6.08 -3.85
C ASN A 37 -8.26 6.96 -4.14
N ALA A 38 -7.92 7.10 -5.44
CA ALA A 38 -6.75 7.86 -5.87
C ALA A 38 -6.87 9.37 -5.61
N GLN A 39 -8.08 9.93 -5.64
CA GLN A 39 -8.35 11.34 -5.38
C GLN A 39 -8.10 11.69 -3.91
N ASP A 40 -8.54 10.85 -2.97
CA ASP A 40 -8.28 10.99 -1.53
C ASP A 40 -6.78 10.98 -1.24
N ALA A 41 -6.01 10.24 -2.05
CA ALA A 41 -4.57 10.07 -1.91
C ALA A 41 -3.74 11.17 -2.58
N ALA A 42 -4.35 12.13 -3.29
CA ALA A 42 -3.63 13.08 -4.13
C ALA A 42 -2.66 13.99 -3.35
N SER A 43 -2.95 14.27 -2.08
CA SER A 43 -2.10 15.08 -1.19
C SER A 43 -0.96 14.29 -0.53
N ASP A 44 -0.93 12.97 -0.70
CA ASP A 44 0.06 12.07 -0.12
C ASP A 44 0.88 11.41 -1.24
N PRO A 45 2.13 11.85 -1.48
CA PRO A 45 2.92 11.37 -2.61
C PRO A 45 3.13 9.85 -2.63
N LEU A 46 3.26 9.23 -1.45
CA LEU A 46 3.42 7.78 -1.35
C LEU A 46 2.11 7.06 -1.67
N ALA A 47 0.99 7.53 -1.11
CA ALA A 47 -0.31 6.94 -1.40
C ALA A 47 -0.66 7.09 -2.89
N ALA A 48 -0.46 8.28 -3.47
CA ALA A 48 -0.65 8.52 -4.89
C ALA A 48 0.20 7.58 -5.77
N ALA A 49 1.47 7.36 -5.42
CA ALA A 49 2.34 6.43 -6.13
C ALA A 49 1.86 4.98 -6.05
N LEU A 50 1.29 4.57 -4.91
CA LEU A 50 0.72 3.24 -4.75
C LEU A 50 -0.58 3.07 -5.56
N PHE A 51 -1.45 4.09 -5.58
CA PHE A 51 -2.67 4.09 -6.41
C PHE A 51 -2.39 4.10 -7.91
N ALA A 52 -1.22 4.56 -8.35
CA ALA A 52 -0.77 4.41 -9.73
C ALA A 52 -0.54 2.93 -10.14
N THR A 53 -0.53 1.99 -9.19
CA THR A 53 -0.51 0.56 -9.47
C THR A 53 -1.89 0.10 -9.96
N PRO A 54 -2.01 -0.43 -11.19
CA PRO A 54 -3.29 -0.87 -11.72
C PRO A 54 -3.94 -1.94 -10.84
N GLY A 55 -5.22 -1.73 -10.54
CA GLY A 55 -6.02 -2.63 -9.72
C GLY A 55 -6.00 -2.36 -8.22
N VAL A 56 -5.22 -1.38 -7.73
CA VAL A 56 -5.30 -0.94 -6.32
C VAL A 56 -6.57 -0.12 -6.10
N THR A 57 -7.32 -0.42 -5.05
CA THR A 57 -8.62 0.21 -4.76
C THR A 57 -8.64 0.98 -3.45
N ASN A 58 -7.90 0.56 -2.43
CA ASN A 58 -7.80 1.26 -1.16
C ASN A 58 -6.45 0.98 -0.50
N ILE A 59 -6.03 1.90 0.37
CA ILE A 59 -4.75 1.84 1.06
C ILE A 59 -4.95 2.26 2.52
N LEU A 60 -4.40 1.48 3.44
CA LEU A 60 -4.29 1.84 4.86
C LEU A 60 -2.82 1.74 5.27
N MET A 61 -2.20 2.83 5.67
CA MET A 61 -0.83 2.87 6.18
C MET A 61 -0.86 2.97 7.70
N CYS A 62 -0.15 2.07 8.37
CA CYS A 62 -0.07 2.05 9.83
C CYS A 62 1.28 1.50 10.27
N ASP A 63 1.94 2.17 11.21
CA ASP A 63 3.24 1.77 11.73
C ASP A 63 4.23 1.41 10.61
N ASN A 64 4.67 0.14 10.52
CA ASN A 64 5.58 -0.38 9.49
C ASN A 64 4.89 -1.22 8.41
N TRP A 65 3.57 -1.10 8.24
CA TRP A 65 2.83 -1.89 7.26
C TRP A 65 1.76 -1.10 6.52
N ILE A 66 1.37 -1.63 5.37
CA ILE A 66 0.36 -1.06 4.49
C ILE A 66 -0.66 -2.15 4.12
N SER A 67 -1.94 -1.96 4.44
CA SER A 67 -3.00 -2.74 3.80
C SER A 67 -3.18 -2.23 2.39
N VAL A 68 -3.12 -3.13 1.41
CA VAL A 68 -3.43 -2.83 0.01
C VAL A 68 -4.65 -3.62 -0.38
N GLY A 69 -5.73 -2.91 -0.69
CA GLY A 69 -6.90 -3.47 -1.33
C GLY A 69 -6.76 -3.46 -2.85
N LYS A 70 -7.28 -4.51 -3.50
CA LYS A 70 -7.32 -4.60 -4.96
C LYS A 70 -8.75 -4.79 -5.49
N SER A 71 -8.94 -4.58 -6.79
CA SER A 71 -10.16 -5.00 -7.47
C SER A 71 -10.22 -6.53 -7.58
N PRO A 72 -11.41 -7.15 -7.61
CA PRO A 72 -11.55 -8.61 -7.62
C PRO A 72 -10.83 -9.28 -8.79
N ASP A 73 -10.85 -8.64 -9.96
CA ASP A 73 -10.26 -9.07 -11.23
C ASP A 73 -8.74 -8.84 -11.33
N ALA A 74 -8.16 -8.00 -10.47
CA ALA A 74 -6.73 -7.71 -10.53
C ALA A 74 -5.88 -8.89 -10.04
N PRO A 75 -4.83 -9.32 -10.78
CA PRO A 75 -3.93 -10.39 -10.34
C PRO A 75 -3.02 -9.90 -9.22
N TRP A 76 -2.95 -10.63 -8.09
CA TRP A 76 -2.05 -10.29 -6.98
C TRP A 76 -0.59 -10.18 -7.40
N ALA A 77 -0.12 -10.99 -8.36
CA ALA A 77 1.24 -10.91 -8.87
C ALA A 77 1.56 -9.51 -9.45
N ARG A 78 0.62 -8.93 -10.21
CA ARG A 78 0.79 -7.57 -10.79
C ARG A 78 0.70 -6.49 -9.71
N VAL A 79 -0.27 -6.61 -8.81
CA VAL A 79 -0.45 -5.65 -7.70
C VAL A 79 0.78 -5.63 -6.79
N LYS A 80 1.26 -6.80 -6.33
CA LYS A 80 2.44 -6.91 -5.46
C LYS A 80 3.69 -6.36 -6.16
N ALA A 81 3.88 -6.64 -7.45
CA ALA A 81 5.01 -6.09 -8.21
C ALA A 81 4.95 -4.56 -8.33
N GLY A 82 3.77 -3.99 -8.62
CA GLY A 82 3.57 -2.55 -8.72
C GLY A 82 3.78 -1.82 -7.39
N VAL A 83 3.19 -2.36 -6.32
CA VAL A 83 3.35 -1.83 -4.94
C VAL A 83 4.82 -1.83 -4.52
N THR A 84 5.54 -2.94 -4.70
CA THR A 84 6.97 -3.02 -4.38
C THR A 84 7.77 -1.99 -5.18
N LYS A 85 7.46 -1.81 -6.48
CA LYS A 85 8.13 -0.83 -7.34
C LYS A 85 7.84 0.61 -6.89
N ALA A 86 6.62 0.92 -6.48
CA ALA A 86 6.25 2.24 -5.97
C ALA A 86 6.98 2.56 -4.66
N LEU A 87 7.03 1.60 -3.73
CA LEU A 87 7.71 1.72 -2.44
C LEU A 87 9.23 1.88 -2.58
N ALA A 88 9.84 1.20 -3.54
CA ALA A 88 11.27 1.32 -3.83
C ALA A 88 11.67 2.70 -4.40
N LYS A 89 10.71 3.50 -4.88
CA LYS A 89 10.94 4.81 -5.51
C LYS A 89 10.55 6.01 -4.63
N ALA A 90 9.89 5.76 -3.50
CA ALA A 90 9.48 6.79 -2.55
C ALA A 90 10.65 7.38 -1.76
#